data_AF-A0A3D0P740-F1
#
_entry.id   AF-A0A3D0P740-F1
#
_cell.length_a   1.000
_cell.length_b   1.000
_cell.length_c   1.000
_cell.angle_alpha   90.00
_cell.angle_beta   90.00
_cell.angle_gamma   90.00
#
_symmetry.space_group_name_H-M   'P 1'
#
loop_
_entity.id
_entity.type
_entity.pdbx_description
1 polymer ?
#
loop_
_entity_poly.entity_id
_entity_poly.type
_entity_poly.pdbx_seq_one_letter_code
_entity_poly.pdbx_strand_id
1 'polypeptide(L)' 'TASLNFTQAVTDYNTTRNSFPAVITASLFGFKEEPFFQADPDARQAPTVGDANTLRRQQAPAANN' A
#
# COMPACT_ATOMS: atom_id res chain seq x y z
N THR A 1 -6.05 1.88 -12.16
CA THR A 1 -5.68 0.45 -12.30
C THR A 1 -4.20 0.15 -12.04
N ALA A 2 -3.35 1.10 -11.65
CA ALA A 2 -1.91 0.89 -11.49
C ALA A 2 -1.51 -0.01 -10.30
N SER A 3 -2.24 0.04 -9.18
CA SER A 3 -1.89 -0.68 -7.95
C SER A 3 -2.01 -2.20 -8.08
N LEU A 4 -2.97 -2.70 -8.86
CA LEU A 4 -3.16 -4.14 -9.07
C LEU A 4 -2.02 -4.75 -9.90
N ASN A 5 -1.61 -4.06 -10.96
CA ASN A 5 -0.53 -4.51 -11.85
C ASN A 5 0.80 -4.63 -11.11
N PHE A 6 1.10 -3.67 -10.22
CA PHE A 6 2.32 -3.71 -9.42
C PHE A 6 2.34 -4.94 -8.49
N THR A 7 1.24 -5.19 -7.77
CA THR A 7 1.15 -6.34 -6.85
C THR A 7 1.26 -7.67 -7.59
N GLN A 8 0.66 -7.80 -8.78
CA GLN A 8 0.78 -9.01 -9.58
C GLN A 8 2.21 -9.23 -10.07
N ALA A 9 2.87 -8.19 -10.60
CA ALA A 9 4.24 -8.30 -11.08
C ALA A 9 5.23 -8.74 -9.98
N VAL A 10 5.09 -8.22 -8.76
CA VAL A 10 5.95 -8.65 -7.62
C VAL A 10 5.65 -10.09 -7.20
N THR A 11 4.38 -10.50 -7.25
CA THR A 11 3.98 -11.88 -6.94
C THR A 11 4.57 -12.87 -7.93
N ASP A 12 4.47 -12.57 -9.22
CA ASP A 12 4.98 -13.44 -10.29
C ASP A 12 6.51 -13.55 -10.25
N TYR A 13 7.20 -12.43 -9.98
CA TYR A 13 8.65 -12.42 -9.80
C TYR A 13 9.09 -13.30 -8.63
N ASN A 14 8.52 -13.08 -7.44
CA ASN A 14 8.89 -13.84 -6.24
C ASN A 14 8.54 -15.33 -6.39
N THR A 15 7.41 -15.65 -7.00
CA THR A 15 7.01 -17.04 -7.29
C THR A 15 8.01 -17.73 -8.23
N THR A 16 8.40 -17.04 -9.31
CA THR A 16 9.37 -17.57 -10.28
C THR A 16 10.73 -17.76 -9.62
N ARG A 17 11.25 -16.76 -8.90
CA ARG A 17 12.53 -16.82 -8.20
C ARG A 17 12.60 -17.94 -7.15
N ASN A 18 11.49 -18.24 -6.48
CA ASN A 18 11.40 -19.31 -5.47
C ASN A 18 11.08 -20.70 -6.04
N SER A 19 10.81 -20.79 -7.34
CA SER A 19 10.57 -22.07 -8.01
C SER A 19 11.88 -22.73 -8.48
N PHE A 20 11.89 -24.05 -8.57
CA PHE A 20 12.99 -24.77 -9.20
C PHE A 20 12.94 -24.56 -10.73
N PRO A 21 14.08 -24.29 -11.39
CA PRO A 21 15.45 -24.25 -10.88
C PRO A 21 15.94 -22.86 -10.44
N ALA A 22 15.14 -21.81 -10.60
CA ALA A 22 15.53 -20.43 -10.35
C ALA A 22 16.00 -20.16 -8.92
N VAL A 23 15.46 -20.86 -7.91
CA VAL A 23 15.90 -20.73 -6.52
C VAL A 23 17.38 -21.11 -6.33
N ILE A 24 17.88 -22.06 -7.12
CA ILE A 24 19.27 -22.53 -7.06
C ILE A 24 20.19 -21.48 -7.68
N THR A 25 19.87 -21.01 -8.88
CA THR A 25 20.67 -19.96 -9.54
C THR A 25 20.64 -18.66 -8.74
N ALA A 26 19.48 -18.30 -8.17
CA ALA A 26 19.34 -17.13 -7.31
C ALA A 26 20.17 -17.24 -6.02
N SER A 27 20.27 -18.45 -5.44
CA SER A 27 21.14 -18.69 -4.28
C SER A 27 22.63 -18.66 -4.65
N LEU A 28 23.01 -19.17 -5.82
CA LEU A 28 24.40 -19.15 -6.32
C LEU A 28 24.89 -17.72 -6.61
N PHE A 29 24.05 -16.88 -7.21
CA PHE A 29 24.42 -15.53 -7.64
C PHE A 29 23.96 -14.42 -6.67
N GLY A 30 23.29 -14.78 -5.57
CA GLY A 30 22.90 -13.85 -4.52
C GLY A 30 21.72 -12.92 -4.87
N PHE A 31 20.88 -13.30 -5.85
CA PHE A 31 19.64 -12.57 -6.11
C PHE A 31 18.71 -12.70 -4.91
N LYS A 32 18.20 -11.57 -4.39
CA LYS A 32 17.29 -11.50 -3.23
C LYS A 32 15.84 -11.36 -3.69
N GLU A 33 14.88 -11.72 -2.83
CA GLU A 33 13.46 -11.50 -3.12
C GLU A 33 13.16 -9.99 -3.16
N GLU A 34 12.22 -9.61 -4.02
CA GLU A 34 11.73 -8.23 -4.06
C GLU A 34 10.67 -8.03 -2.98
N PRO A 35 10.78 -7.00 -2.12
CA PRO A 35 9.75 -6.72 -1.14
C PRO A 35 8.45 -6.33 -1.84
N PHE A 36 7.36 -7.01 -1.48
CA PHE A 36 6.02 -6.57 -1.82
C PHE A 36 5.79 -5.14 -1.34
N PHE A 37 4.97 -4.37 -2.06
CA PHE A 37 4.48 -3.10 -1.53
C PHE A 37 3.65 -3.37 -0.27
N GLN A 38 4.31 -3.29 0.87
CA GLN A 38 3.67 -3.31 2.17
C GLN A 38 3.16 -1.90 2.39
N ALA A 39 1.85 -1.69 2.20
CA ALA A 39 1.21 -0.49 2.69
C ALA A 39 1.47 -0.43 4.20
N ASP A 40 2.17 0.61 4.63
CA ASP A 40 2.50 0.88 6.02
C ASP A 40 1.26 0.63 6.90
N PRO A 41 1.33 -0.16 7.98
CA PRO A 41 0.18 -0.38 8.87
C PRO A 41 -0.46 0.94 9.34
N ASP A 42 0.31 2.02 9.43
CA ASP A 42 -0.19 3.36 9.75
C ASP A 42 -1.04 3.99 8.63
N ALA A 43 -0.87 3.55 7.38
CA ALA A 43 -1.73 3.98 6.26
C ALA A 43 -3.13 3.35 6.29
N ARG A 44 -3.40 2.37 7.18
CA ARG A 44 -4.75 1.83 7.41
C ARG A 44 -5.56 2.66 8.39
N GLN A 45 -4.93 3.56 9.15
CA GLN A 45 -5.66 4.43 10.05
C GLN A 45 -6.32 5.53 9.23
N ALA A 46 -7.62 5.36 8.95
CA ALA A 46 -8.42 6.42 8.38
C ALA A 46 -8.31 7.67 9.28
N PRO A 47 -8.06 8.86 8.72
CA PRO A 47 -8.01 10.07 9.53
C PRO A 47 -9.34 10.21 10.27
N THR A 48 -9.28 10.40 11.60
CA THR A 48 -10.45 10.65 12.42
C THR A 48 -11.01 12.03 12.06
N VAL A 49 -11.85 12.08 11.03
CA VAL A 49 -12.70 13.24 10.79
C VAL A 49 -13.72 13.24 11.93
N GLY A 50 -13.63 14.23 12.82
CA GLY A 50 -14.52 14.36 13.96
C GLY A 50 -15.99 14.32 13.53
N ASP A 51 -16.89 14.06 14.49
CA ASP A 51 -18.31 13.86 14.24
C ASP A 51 -18.88 14.83 13.21
N ALA A 52 -19.64 14.33 12.23
CA ALA A 52 -20.22 15.15 11.15
C ALA A 52 -21.02 16.37 11.68
N ASN A 53 -21.52 16.29 12.92
CA ASN A 53 -22.22 17.37 13.61
C ASN A 53 -21.32 18.53 14.05
N THR A 54 -20.02 18.33 14.27
CA THR A 54 -19.07 19.39 14.65
C THR A 54 -18.53 20.12 13.42
N LEU A 55 -18.22 19.39 12.34
CA LEU A 55 -17.78 19.93 11.06
C LEU A 55 -18.84 20.87 10.44
N ARG A 56 -20.11 20.47 10.48
CA ARG A 56 -21.24 21.28 9.99
C ARG A 56 -21.46 22.57 10.79
N ARG A 57 -21.12 22.59 12.08
CA ARG A 57 -21.34 23.74 12.96
C ARG A 57 -20.29 24.84 12.76
N GLN A 58 -19.10 24.48 12.29
CA GLN A 58 -18.03 25.43 11.98
C GLN A 58 -18.31 26.24 10.70
N GLN A 59 -19.29 25.82 9.89
CA GLN A 59 -19.65 26.46 8.62
C GLN A 59 -20.89 27.37 8.72
N ALA A 60 -21.19 27.93 9.89
CA ALA A 60 -22.17 29.02 9.98
C ALA A 60 -21.51 30.31 9.47
N PRO A 61 -21.99 30.94 8.38
CA PRO A 61 -21.45 32.23 7.96
C PRO A 61 -21.71 33.25 9.07
N ALA A 62 -20.68 34.02 9.40
CA ALA A 62 -20.80 35.20 10.25
C ALA A 62 -21.86 36.12 9.65
N ALA A 63 -23.06 36.10 10.23
CA ALA A 63 -24.08 37.11 9.98
C ALA A 63 -23.56 38.42 10.59
N ASN A 64 -23.08 39.34 9.76
CA ASN A 64 -22.74 40.69 10.18
C ASN A 64 -23.39 41.70 9.22
N ASN A 65 -24.41 42.38 9.77
CA ASN A 65 -25.02 43.69 9.47
C ASN A 65 -25.20 44.10 8.01
#